data_AF-A0A5E5Q1I2-F1
#
_entry.id   AF-A0A5E5Q1I2-F1
#
_cell.length_a   1.000
_cell.length_b   1.000
_cell.length_c   1.000
_cell.angle_alpha   90.00
_cell.angle_beta   90.00
_cell.angle_gamma   90.00
#
_symmetry.space_group_name_H-M   'P 1'
#
loop_
_entity.id
_entity.type
_entity.pdbx_description
1 polymer ?
#
loop_
_entity_poly.entity_id
_entity_poly.type
_entity_poly.pdbx_seq_one_letter_code
_entity_poly.pdbx_strand_id
1 'polypeptide(L)'
;GIKALRKANKTLLKATLNNCKNITLDIDASEVIANKADAQWTYKGNKGYMPMVGHIAQTGQIVATDFRAGNVSSNTDNLGFIKTCQDALPKGTKICWGFI
;
A
#
# COMPACT_ATOMS: atom_id res chain seq x y z
N GLY A 1 -3.96 -14.12 10.51
CA GLY A 1 -4.16 -12.72 10.96
C GLY A 1 -3.24 -11.76 10.20
N ILE A 2 -3.56 -10.47 10.15
CA ILE A 2 -2.89 -9.45 9.32
C ILE A 2 -1.36 -9.39 9.53
N LYS A 3 -0.87 -9.55 10.76
CA LYS A 3 0.58 -9.58 11.06
C LYS A 3 1.32 -10.72 10.35
N ALA A 4 0.70 -11.90 10.27
CA ALA A 4 1.28 -13.06 9.59
C ALA A 4 1.32 -12.84 8.07
N LEU A 5 0.27 -12.23 7.50
CA LEU A 5 0.22 -11.88 6.08
C LEU A 5 1.31 -10.85 5.72
N ARG A 6 1.50 -9.83 6.56
CA ARG A 6 2.60 -8.86 6.38
C ARG A 6 3.98 -9.55 6.40
N LYS A 7 4.18 -10.51 7.31
CA LYS A 7 5.43 -11.28 7.37
C LYS A 7 5.63 -12.14 6.11
N ALA A 8 4.59 -12.82 5.64
CA ALA A 8 4.64 -13.59 4.40
C ALA A 8 4.96 -12.70 3.19
N ASN A 9 4.32 -11.52 3.10
CA ASN A 9 4.58 -10.57 2.02
C ASN A 9 6.04 -10.09 2.01
N LYS A 10 6.60 -9.74 3.17
CA LYS A 10 8.03 -9.39 3.28
C LYS A 10 8.95 -10.52 2.83
N THR A 11 8.62 -11.78 3.14
CA THR A 11 9.41 -12.93 2.68
C THR A 11 9.33 -13.09 1.17
N LEU A 12 8.13 -12.94 0.59
CA LEU A 12 7.93 -13.02 -0.86
C LEU A 12 8.70 -11.92 -1.59
N LEU A 13 8.57 -10.67 -1.16
CA LEU A 13 9.29 -9.53 -1.73
C LEU A 13 10.81 -9.72 -1.67
N LYS A 14 11.34 -10.30 -0.58
CA LYS A 14 12.77 -10.64 -0.50
C LYS A 14 13.19 -11.69 -1.52
N ALA A 15 12.37 -12.72 -1.74
CA ALA A 15 12.67 -13.76 -2.70
C ALA A 15 12.63 -13.22 -4.14
N THR A 16 11.65 -12.36 -4.46
CA THR A 16 11.44 -11.86 -5.83
C THR A 16 12.31 -10.67 -6.20
N LEU A 17 12.65 -9.80 -5.24
CA LEU A 17 13.45 -8.60 -5.49
C LEU A 17 14.96 -8.80 -5.32
N ASN A 18 15.41 -10.03 -5.09
CA ASN A 18 16.84 -10.32 -4.89
C ASN A 18 17.71 -9.87 -6.08
N ASN A 19 17.15 -9.89 -7.30
CA ASN A 19 17.81 -9.45 -8.53
C ASN A 19 17.39 -8.05 -9.03
N CYS A 20 16.35 -7.45 -8.44
CA CYS A 20 15.82 -6.14 -8.83
C CYS A 20 16.05 -5.13 -7.71
N LYS A 21 17.21 -4.47 -7.74
CA LYS A 21 17.59 -3.48 -6.72
C LYS A 21 17.05 -2.09 -6.99
N ASN A 22 16.70 -1.76 -8.24
CA ASN A 22 16.10 -0.48 -8.59
C ASN A 22 14.63 -0.70 -8.88
N ILE A 23 13.77 -0.15 -8.02
CA ILE A 23 12.33 -0.26 -8.16
C ILE A 23 11.69 1.11 -8.14
N THR A 24 10.51 1.21 -8.75
CA THR A 24 9.64 2.38 -8.65
C THR A 24 8.49 1.99 -7.73
N LEU A 25 8.35 2.71 -6.62
CA LEU A 25 7.27 2.50 -5.68
C LEU A 25 6.18 3.54 -5.95
N ASP A 26 4.99 3.04 -6.29
CA ASP A 26 3.79 3.82 -6.49
C ASP A 26 2.82 3.61 -5.33
N ILE A 27 2.22 4.70 -4.89
CA ILE A 27 1.27 4.71 -3.78
C ILE A 27 -0.05 5.28 -4.29
N ASP A 28 -1.06 4.43 -4.32
CA ASP A 28 -2.39 4.79 -4.81
C ASP A 28 -3.45 4.67 -3.72
N ALA A 29 -4.42 5.57 -3.76
CA ALA A 29 -5.66 5.45 -3.01
C ALA A 29 -6.73 4.81 -3.89
N SER A 30 -7.15 3.60 -3.53
CA SER A 30 -8.21 2.87 -4.24
C SER A 30 -9.53 3.04 -3.51
N GLU A 31 -10.61 3.33 -4.24
CA GLU A 31 -11.95 3.36 -3.66
C GLU A 31 -12.59 1.98 -3.74
N VAL A 32 -13.14 1.50 -2.62
CA VAL A 32 -13.90 0.25 -2.56
C VAL A 32 -15.31 0.58 -2.10
N ILE A 33 -16.25 0.58 -3.03
CA ILE A 33 -17.66 0.79 -2.74
C ILE A 33 -18.21 -0.46 -2.05
N ALA A 34 -18.79 -0.29 -0.87
CA ALA A 34 -19.32 -1.39 -0.09
C ALA A 34 -20.50 -0.93 0.76
N ASN A 35 -21.61 -1.66 0.68
CA ASN A 35 -22.77 -1.40 1.54
C ASN A 35 -22.73 -2.29 2.78
N LYS A 36 -21.74 -2.03 3.65
CA LYS A 36 -21.64 -2.68 4.96
C LYS A 36 -22.10 -1.71 6.06
N ALA A 37 -22.47 -2.27 7.21
CA ALA A 37 -22.93 -1.49 8.36
C ALA A 37 -21.86 -0.51 8.88
N ASP A 38 -20.59 -0.93 8.83
CA ASP A 38 -19.39 -0.22 9.25
C ASP A 38 -18.81 0.73 8.19
N ALA A 39 -19.22 0.60 6.92
CA ALA A 39 -18.72 1.42 5.83
C ALA A 39 -19.09 2.91 6.00
N GLN A 40 -18.16 3.80 5.68
CA GLN A 40 -18.31 5.24 5.82
C GLN A 40 -18.45 5.91 4.46
N TRP A 41 -19.03 7.11 4.42
CA TRP A 41 -19.12 7.89 3.20
C TRP A 41 -17.74 8.40 2.79
N THR A 42 -17.38 8.17 1.53
CA THR A 42 -16.21 8.74 0.88
C THR A 42 -16.49 10.16 0.43
N TYR A 43 -15.43 10.94 0.22
CA TYR A 43 -15.52 12.29 -0.35
C TYR A 43 -16.08 12.29 -1.79
N LYS A 44 -16.09 11.13 -2.47
CA LYS A 44 -16.69 10.95 -3.80
C LYS A 44 -18.20 10.68 -3.74
N GLY A 45 -18.79 10.69 -2.54
CA GLY A 45 -20.22 10.49 -2.33
C GLY A 45 -20.65 9.02 -2.37
N ASN A 46 -19.72 8.06 -2.26
CA ASN A 46 -20.02 6.64 -2.21
C ASN A 46 -19.85 6.10 -0.78
N LYS A 47 -20.64 5.11 -0.37
CA LYS A 47 -20.42 4.42 0.91
C LYS A 47 -19.40 3.29 0.71
N GLY A 48 -18.32 3.30 1.49
CA GLY A 48 -17.25 2.32 1.30
C GLY A 48 -15.98 2.59 2.12
N TYR A 49 -14.86 2.19 1.52
CA TYR A 49 -13.51 2.23 2.07
C TYR A 49 -12.56 2.89 1.09
N MET A 50 -11.46 3.46 1.60
CA MET A 50 -10.43 4.11 0.81
C MET A 50 -9.05 3.52 1.15
N PRO A 51 -8.80 2.23 0.86
CA PRO A 51 -7.50 1.63 1.10
C PRO A 51 -6.37 2.33 0.33
N MET A 52 -5.23 2.44 1.00
CA MET A 52 -3.97 2.81 0.37
C MET A 52 -3.19 1.56 0.00
N VAL A 53 -2.65 1.55 -1.22
CA VAL A 53 -1.89 0.43 -1.76
C VAL A 53 -0.55 0.93 -2.26
N GLY A 54 0.54 0.37 -1.72
CA GLY A 54 1.88 0.60 -2.22
C GLY A 54 2.28 -0.57 -3.11
N HIS A 55 2.63 -0.31 -4.36
CA HIS A 55 2.98 -1.34 -5.33
C HIS A 55 4.24 -1.00 -6.13
N ILE A 56 4.90 -2.03 -6.67
CA ILE A 56 6.10 -1.87 -7.49
C ILE A 56 5.69 -1.76 -8.97
N ALA A 57 5.94 -0.61 -9.60
CA ALA A 57 5.49 -0.36 -10.97
C ALA A 57 6.01 -1.39 -11.98
N GLN A 58 7.27 -1.82 -11.83
CA GLN A 58 7.92 -2.76 -12.76
C GLN A 58 7.36 -4.18 -12.70
N THR A 59 6.87 -4.61 -11.53
CA THR A 59 6.53 -6.02 -11.28
C THR A 59 5.09 -6.22 -10.82
N GLY A 60 4.35 -5.15 -10.56
CA GLY A 60 2.99 -5.16 -10.02
C GLY A 60 2.89 -5.70 -8.59
N GLN A 61 4.00 -5.94 -7.91
CA GLN A 61 3.99 -6.54 -6.57
C GLN A 61 3.49 -5.56 -5.53
N ILE A 62 2.54 -6.00 -4.68
CA ILE A 62 2.05 -5.21 -3.56
C ILE A 62 3.06 -5.24 -2.42
N VAL A 63 3.55 -4.08 -2.02
CA VAL A 63 4.53 -3.90 -0.94
C VAL A 63 3.84 -3.84 0.42
N ALA A 64 2.81 -3.00 0.51
CA ALA A 64 1.99 -2.85 1.70
C ALA A 64 0.58 -2.37 1.33
N THR A 65 -0.35 -2.59 2.24
CA THR A 65 -1.74 -2.14 2.13
C THR A 65 -2.18 -1.61 3.48
N ASP A 66 -2.84 -0.46 3.48
CA ASP A 66 -3.44 0.14 4.65
C ASP A 66 -4.94 0.33 4.40
N PHE A 67 -5.76 -0.42 5.13
CA PHE A 67 -7.19 -0.47 4.89
C PHE A 67 -7.89 0.61 5.72
N ARG A 68 -8.33 1.68 5.05
CA ARG A 68 -8.92 2.86 5.70
C ARG A 68 -10.42 2.96 5.43
N ALA A 69 -11.14 3.50 6.40
CA ALA A 69 -12.55 3.86 6.24
C ALA A 69 -12.70 4.95 5.17
N GLY A 70 -13.85 4.98 4.49
CA GLY A 70 -14.09 5.88 3.37
C GLY A 70 -13.95 7.37 3.69
N ASN A 71 -14.17 7.76 4.95
CA ASN A 71 -14.07 9.14 5.43
C ASN A 71 -12.64 9.59 5.80
N VAL A 72 -11.65 8.69 5.74
CA VAL A 72 -10.25 9.05 6.01
C VAL A 72 -9.63 9.61 4.75
N SER A 73 -9.07 10.82 4.84
CA SER A 73 -8.40 11.43 3.70
C SER A 73 -7.19 10.59 3.27
N SER A 74 -6.97 10.48 1.96
CA SER A 74 -5.80 9.80 1.41
C SER A 74 -4.48 10.45 1.82
N ASN A 75 -4.49 11.71 2.28
CA ASN A 75 -3.28 12.41 2.71
C ASN A 75 -2.97 12.24 4.20
N THR A 76 -3.93 11.72 4.98
CA THR A 76 -3.74 11.45 6.40
C THR A 76 -2.67 10.37 6.56
N ASP A 77 -1.60 10.62 7.32
CA ASP A 77 -0.53 9.65 7.60
C ASP A 77 0.12 9.00 6.35
N ASN A 78 0.26 9.76 5.26
CA ASN A 78 1.01 9.30 4.08
C ASN A 78 2.47 8.95 4.42
N LEU A 79 3.09 9.72 5.32
CA LEU A 79 4.46 9.47 5.76
C LEU A 79 4.60 8.14 6.52
N GLY A 80 3.63 7.79 7.38
CA GLY A 80 3.62 6.50 8.08
C GLY A 80 3.46 5.32 7.14
N PHE A 81 2.61 5.47 6.11
CA PHE A 81 2.45 4.45 5.07
C PHE A 81 3.71 4.28 4.22
N ILE A 82 4.33 5.39 3.80
CA ILE A 82 5.62 5.40 3.08
C ILE A 82 6.69 4.63 3.87
N LYS A 83 6.84 4.91 5.17
CA LYS A 83 7.77 4.17 6.05
C LYS A 83 7.44 2.69 6.11
N THR A 84 6.15 2.34 6.19
CA THR A 84 5.69 0.96 6.19
C THR A 84 6.07 0.22 4.90
N CYS A 85 5.98 0.87 3.74
CA CYS A 85 6.44 0.34 2.47
C CYS A 85 7.96 0.15 2.44
N GLN A 86 8.73 1.15 2.89
CA GLN A 86 10.19 1.07 2.98
C GLN A 86 10.65 -0.09 3.87
N ASP A 87 10.00 -0.29 5.02
CA ASP A 87 10.29 -1.38 5.95
C ASP A 87 9.94 -2.77 5.40
N ALA A 88 9.05 -2.85 4.41
CA ALA A 88 8.67 -4.11 3.78
C ALA A 88 9.67 -4.56 2.71
N LEU A 89 10.43 -3.62 2.15
CA LEU A 89 11.40 -3.89 1.11
C LEU A 89 12.69 -4.51 1.69
N PRO A 90 13.43 -5.28 0.87
CA PRO A 90 14.75 -5.78 1.25
C PRO A 90 15.74 -4.63 1.49
N LYS A 91 16.76 -4.90 2.34
CA LYS A 91 17.86 -3.94 2.52
C LYS A 91 18.64 -3.77 1.21
N GLY A 92 19.00 -2.53 0.89
CA GLY A 92 19.77 -2.21 -0.31
C GLY A 92 18.93 -2.03 -1.59
N THR A 93 17.60 -2.10 -1.49
CA THR A 93 16.70 -1.68 -2.57
C THR A 93 16.73 -0.16 -2.71
N LYS A 94 17.08 0.32 -3.90
CA LYS A 94 16.97 1.71 -4.33
C LYS A 94 15.54 1.97 -4.80
N ILE A 95 14.89 2.90 -4.11
CA ILE A 95 13.51 3.29 -4.39
C ILE A 95 13.55 4.56 -5.23
N CYS A 96 12.97 4.49 -6.43
CA CYS A 96 12.53 5.64 -7.19
C CYS A 96 11.05 5.88 -6.85
N TRP A 97 10.63 7.13 -6.68
CA TRP A 97 9.23 7.46 -6.48
C TRP A 97 8.60 7.70 -7.85
N GLY A 98 7.53 6.99 -8.20
CA GLY A 98 6.86 7.21 -9.48
C GLY A 98 5.99 8.47 -9.50
N PHE A 99 5.77 9.08 -8.33
CA PHE A 99 5.04 10.34 -8.17
C PHE A 99 5.67 11.22 -7.08
N ILE A 100 6.45 12.23 -7.51
CA ILE A 100 6.60 13.53 -6.84
C ILE A 100 6.33 14.59 -7.91
#